data_AF-A0A923U0L9-F1
#
_entry.id   AF-A0A923U0L9-F1
#
_cell.length_a   1.000
_cell.length_b   1.000
_cell.length_c   1.000
_cell.angle_alpha   90.00
_cell.angle_beta   90.00
_cell.angle_gamma   90.00
#
_symmetry.space_group_name_H-M   'P 1'
#
loop_
_entity.id
_entity.type
_entity.pdbx_description
1 polymer ?
#
loop_
_entity_poly.entity_id
_entity_poly.type
_entity_poly.pdbx_seq_one_letter_code
_entity_poly.pdbx_strand_id
1 'polypeptide(L)'
;LSSDEKLGAKIGYDFQVLKMIRDATPENAIILMPRQDTCYSVRKREGGQNLSGGGLHVKIWSQYYLYPRRVVYDQSKDPDLEKANYLAIIGGNGYDKLKSPVKEKVDYTVFKLK
;
A
#
# COMPACT_ATOMS: atom_id res chain seq x y z
N LEU A 1 -14.90 -10.96 18.10
CA LEU A 1 -13.85 -10.59 17.12
C LEU A 1 -14.48 -10.34 15.77
N SER A 2 -14.53 -9.07 15.37
CA SER A 2 -14.82 -8.63 14.02
C SER A 2 -13.82 -9.25 13.03
N SER A 3 -14.17 -9.30 11.74
CA SER A 3 -13.28 -9.83 10.70
C SER A 3 -11.93 -9.08 10.66
N ASP A 4 -11.96 -7.76 10.90
CA ASP A 4 -10.77 -6.91 10.97
C ASP A 4 -9.84 -7.28 12.15
N GLU A 5 -10.39 -7.60 13.33
CA GLU A 5 -9.58 -8.02 14.49
C GLU A 5 -8.93 -9.39 14.27
N LYS A 6 -9.66 -10.33 13.64
CA LYS A 6 -9.11 -11.66 13.28
C LYS A 6 -8.00 -11.54 12.25
N LEU A 7 -8.15 -10.66 11.25
CA LEU A 7 -7.16 -10.41 10.21
C LEU A 7 -5.93 -9.67 10.77
N GLY A 8 -6.14 -8.67 11.62
CA GLY A 8 -5.06 -7.95 12.31
C GLY A 8 -4.18 -8.89 13.13
N ALA A 9 -4.77 -9.81 13.90
CA ALA A 9 -4.03 -10.79 14.68
C ALA A 9 -3.23 -11.79 13.81
N LYS A 10 -3.71 -12.11 12.60
CA LYS A 10 -3.11 -13.12 11.71
C LYS A 10 -2.06 -12.55 10.75
N ILE A 11 -2.26 -11.34 10.26
CA ILE A 11 -1.52 -10.75 9.14
C ILE A 11 -0.67 -9.54 9.63
N GLY A 12 -0.98 -9.00 10.81
CA GLY A 12 -0.16 -8.00 11.49
C GLY A 12 0.05 -6.73 10.67
N TYR A 13 1.32 -6.38 10.47
CA TYR A 13 1.77 -5.19 9.76
C TYR A 13 1.13 -5.01 8.37
N ASP A 14 1.10 -6.06 7.54
CA ASP A 14 0.55 -5.96 6.18
C ASP A 14 -0.93 -5.51 6.22
N PHE A 15 -1.71 -6.03 7.18
CA PHE A 15 -3.12 -5.67 7.33
C PHE A 15 -3.29 -4.22 7.81
N GLN A 16 -2.46 -3.75 8.74
CA GLN A 16 -2.54 -2.37 9.23
C GLN A 16 -2.29 -1.35 8.11
N VAL A 17 -1.29 -1.59 7.25
CA VAL A 17 -1.00 -0.73 6.10
C VAL A 17 -2.15 -0.78 5.08
N LEU A 18 -2.64 -1.97 4.73
CA LEU A 18 -3.75 -2.12 3.78
C LEU A 18 -5.04 -1.48 4.31
N LYS A 19 -5.32 -1.60 5.60
CA LYS A 19 -6.45 -0.95 6.26
C LYS A 19 -6.32 0.57 6.23
N MET A 20 -5.16 1.11 6.56
CA MET A 20 -4.90 2.55 6.49
C MET A 20 -5.13 3.09 5.08
N ILE A 21 -4.64 2.38 4.05
CA ILE A 21 -4.88 2.75 2.65
C ILE A 21 -6.37 2.69 2.30
N ARG A 22 -7.07 1.62 2.69
CA ARG A 22 -8.51 1.42 2.47
C ARG A 22 -9.31 2.58 3.08
N ASP A 23 -9.05 2.88 4.34
CA ASP A 23 -9.82 3.85 5.11
C ASP A 23 -9.53 5.31 4.65
N ALA A 24 -8.35 5.56 4.06
CA ALA A 24 -7.94 6.87 3.54
C ALA A 24 -8.32 7.14 2.07
N THR A 25 -8.90 6.17 1.35
CA THR A 25 -9.17 6.30 -0.10
C THR A 25 -10.60 5.91 -0.46
N PRO A 26 -11.22 6.55 -1.48
CA PRO A 26 -12.53 6.14 -1.97
C PRO A 26 -12.46 4.83 -2.75
N GLU A 27 -13.62 4.20 -2.96
CA GLU A 27 -13.74 2.91 -3.67
C GLU A 27 -13.18 2.91 -5.09
N ASN A 28 -13.27 4.02 -5.82
CA ASN A 28 -12.78 4.16 -7.19
C ASN A 28 -11.29 4.57 -7.28
N ALA A 29 -10.55 4.53 -6.17
CA ALA A 29 -9.14 4.91 -6.17
C ALA A 29 -8.27 3.96 -7.01
N ILE A 30 -7.29 4.53 -7.72
CA ILE A 30 -6.16 3.84 -8.32
C ILE A 30 -4.92 4.23 -7.52
N ILE A 31 -4.44 3.30 -6.70
CA ILE A 31 -3.40 3.53 -5.70
C ILE A 31 -2.06 3.11 -6.28
N LEU A 32 -1.14 4.08 -6.36
CA LEU A 32 0.27 3.85 -6.62
C LEU A 32 0.96 3.42 -5.32
N MET A 33 1.39 2.17 -5.28
CA MET A 33 2.24 1.61 -4.24
C MET A 33 3.72 1.83 -4.61
N PRO A 34 4.63 1.93 -3.62
CA PRO A 34 6.06 1.79 -3.88
C PRO A 34 6.36 0.46 -4.57
N ARG A 35 7.52 0.32 -5.20
CA ARG A 35 7.93 -0.91 -5.89
C ARG A 35 7.75 -2.15 -5.01
N GLN A 36 7.48 -3.30 -5.63
CA GLN A 36 7.23 -4.56 -4.89
C GLN A 36 8.41 -4.97 -4.00
N ASP A 37 9.64 -4.82 -4.47
CA ASP A 37 10.87 -5.10 -3.71
C ASP A 37 11.07 -4.14 -2.53
N THR A 38 10.68 -2.88 -2.69
CA THR A 38 10.63 -1.89 -1.61
C THR A 38 9.62 -2.30 -0.55
N CYS A 39 8.40 -2.66 -0.96
CA CYS A 39 7.36 -3.16 -0.06
C CYS A 39 7.82 -4.41 0.70
N TYR A 40 8.54 -5.32 0.03
CA TYR A 40 9.09 -6.53 0.65
C TYR A 40 10.17 -6.22 1.68
N SER A 41 11.09 -5.30 1.36
CA SER A 41 12.16 -4.86 2.25
C SER A 41 11.61 -4.17 3.51
N VAL A 42 10.64 -3.26 3.35
CA VAL A 42 9.97 -2.63 4.48
C VAL A 42 9.25 -3.68 5.32
N ARG A 43 8.47 -4.58 4.71
CA ARG A 43 7.79 -5.65 5.44
C ARG A 43 8.75 -6.50 6.29
N LYS A 44 9.93 -6.84 5.79
CA LYS A 44 10.95 -7.56 6.57
C LYS A 44 11.43 -6.74 7.77
N ARG A 45 11.68 -5.46 7.59
CA ARG A 45 12.11 -4.54 8.66
C ARG A 45 11.06 -4.43 9.77
N GLU A 46 9.78 -4.36 9.40
CA GLU A 46 8.65 -4.23 10.34
C GLU A 46 8.23 -5.58 10.98
N GLY A 47 9.01 -6.65 10.81
CA GLY A 47 8.69 -7.95 11.38
C GLY A 47 7.43 -8.59 10.79
N GLY A 48 7.09 -8.26 9.54
CA GLY A 48 5.91 -8.77 8.86
C GLY A 48 5.89 -10.30 8.80
N GLN A 49 4.76 -10.89 9.18
CA GLN A 49 4.57 -12.34 9.27
C GLN A 49 4.90 -13.03 7.95
N ASN A 50 5.55 -14.20 7.98
CA ASN A 50 5.80 -14.98 6.78
C ASN A 50 4.52 -15.68 6.29
N LEU A 51 3.73 -14.93 5.53
CA LEU A 51 2.55 -15.46 4.84
C LEU A 51 2.99 -16.20 3.57
N SER A 52 2.69 -17.49 3.49
CA SER A 52 2.89 -18.26 2.26
C SER A 52 2.10 -17.63 1.11
N GLY A 53 2.80 -17.08 0.12
CA GLY A 53 2.19 -16.44 -1.06
C GLY A 53 1.48 -15.11 -0.83
N GLY A 54 1.71 -14.43 0.32
CA GLY A 54 0.98 -13.21 0.68
C GLY A 54 1.84 -12.06 1.24
N GLY A 55 1.27 -10.86 1.26
CA GLY A 55 1.86 -9.64 1.85
C GLY A 55 1.80 -8.43 0.93
N LEU A 56 2.22 -7.26 1.44
CA LEU A 56 2.15 -5.96 0.74
C LEU A 56 2.91 -5.91 -0.60
N HIS A 57 3.89 -6.78 -0.81
CA HIS A 57 4.65 -6.86 -2.06
C HIS A 57 3.97 -7.73 -3.12
N VAL A 58 2.93 -8.50 -2.75
CA VAL A 58 2.22 -9.40 -3.64
C VAL A 58 0.98 -8.68 -4.18
N LYS A 59 1.01 -8.28 -5.46
CA LYS A 59 -0.06 -7.46 -6.06
C LYS A 59 -1.45 -8.06 -5.93
N ILE A 60 -1.61 -9.35 -6.23
CA ILE A 60 -2.92 -10.02 -6.16
C ILE A 60 -3.48 -10.01 -4.73
N TRP A 61 -2.59 -10.09 -3.73
CA TRP A 61 -2.95 -10.01 -2.31
C TRP A 61 -3.45 -8.61 -1.97
N SER A 62 -2.65 -7.57 -2.24
CA SER A 62 -3.04 -6.18 -2.00
C SER A 62 -4.35 -5.80 -2.73
N GLN A 63 -4.51 -6.27 -3.98
CA GLN A 63 -5.70 -6.03 -4.78
C GLN A 63 -6.96 -6.69 -4.19
N TYR A 64 -6.84 -7.88 -3.61
CA TYR A 64 -7.95 -8.55 -2.93
C TYR A 64 -8.43 -7.77 -1.71
N TYR A 65 -7.51 -7.28 -0.87
CA TYR A 65 -7.85 -6.53 0.34
C TYR A 65 -8.36 -5.11 0.08
N LEU A 66 -7.88 -4.48 -1.00
CA LEU A 66 -8.23 -3.10 -1.34
C LEU A 66 -9.43 -2.99 -2.28
N TYR A 67 -9.95 -4.10 -2.80
CA TYR A 67 -11.13 -4.12 -3.66
C TYR A 67 -12.28 -3.28 -3.03
N PRO A 68 -12.97 -2.43 -3.81
CA PRO A 68 -12.93 -2.28 -5.27
C PRO A 68 -11.82 -1.37 -5.84
N ARG A 69 -10.92 -0.84 -5.01
CA ARG A 69 -9.82 0.04 -5.45
C ARG A 69 -8.84 -0.74 -6.32
N ARG A 70 -8.19 -0.07 -7.26
CA ARG A 70 -7.15 -0.67 -8.10
C ARG A 70 -5.76 -0.40 -7.54
N VAL A 71 -4.91 -1.41 -7.54
CA VAL A 71 -3.53 -1.32 -6.99
C VAL A 71 -2.52 -1.48 -8.12
N VAL A 72 -1.63 -0.50 -8.24
CA VAL A 72 -0.51 -0.51 -9.19
C VAL A 72 0.79 -0.28 -8.42
N TYR A 73 1.89 -0.87 -8.89
CA TYR A 73 3.20 -0.73 -8.24
C TYR A 73 4.11 0.12 -9.12
N ASP A 74 4.87 1.01 -8.49
CA ASP A 74 5.86 1.81 -9.19
C ASP A 74 6.82 0.92 -10.00
N GLN A 75 7.20 1.41 -11.19
CA GLN A 75 8.04 0.71 -12.18
C GLN A 75 7.51 -0.66 -12.66
N SER A 76 6.24 -1.00 -12.38
CA SER A 76 5.60 -2.17 -13.00
C SER A 76 5.17 -1.89 -14.44
N LYS A 77 4.88 -2.97 -15.20
CA LYS A 77 4.31 -2.87 -16.56
C LYS A 77 2.78 -2.71 -16.55
N ASP A 78 2.20 -2.20 -15.46
CA ASP A 78 0.76 -2.03 -15.35
C ASP A 78 0.28 -0.89 -16.25
N PRO A 79 -0.69 -1.10 -17.15
CA PRO A 79 -1.19 -0.06 -18.05
C PRO A 79 -1.89 1.10 -17.33
N ASP A 80 -2.30 0.91 -16.07
CA ASP A 80 -2.99 1.94 -15.28
C ASP A 80 -2.06 2.70 -14.34
N LEU A 81 -0.74 2.50 -14.45
CA LEU A 81 0.25 3.18 -13.62
C LEU A 81 0.08 4.71 -13.69
N GLU A 82 -0.02 5.26 -14.89
CA GLU A 82 -0.21 6.71 -15.15
C GLU A 82 -1.59 7.22 -14.72
N LYS A 83 -2.55 6.31 -14.53
CA LYS A 83 -3.92 6.63 -14.09
C LYS A 83 -4.02 6.74 -12.58
N ALA A 84 -2.97 6.39 -11.82
CA ALA A 84 -2.96 6.53 -10.38
C ALA A 84 -3.35 7.96 -9.96
N ASN A 85 -4.28 8.02 -9.00
CA ASN A 85 -4.81 9.25 -8.42
C ASN A 85 -4.59 9.31 -6.91
N TYR A 86 -4.10 8.22 -6.29
CA TYR A 86 -3.59 8.19 -4.93
C TYR A 86 -2.20 7.56 -4.89
N LEU A 87 -1.38 7.99 -3.94
CA LEU A 87 -0.04 7.48 -3.66
C LEU A 87 0.00 6.98 -2.22
N ALA A 88 0.38 5.73 -2.01
CA ALA A 88 0.68 5.21 -0.68
C ALA A 88 2.16 5.44 -0.36
N ILE A 89 2.44 6.05 0.79
CA ILE A 89 3.77 6.08 1.40
C ILE A 89 3.91 4.89 2.32
N ILE A 90 4.95 4.06 2.10
CA ILE A 90 5.18 2.85 2.88
C ILE A 90 6.65 2.81 3.33
N GLY A 91 6.87 2.84 4.63
CA GLY A 91 8.20 2.90 5.24
C GLY A 91 9.02 4.09 4.77
N GLY A 92 8.37 5.23 4.51
CA GLY A 92 8.99 6.47 4.04
C GLY A 92 9.27 6.53 2.53
N ASN A 93 8.84 5.53 1.75
CA ASN A 93 9.07 5.47 0.30
C ASN A 93 7.88 6.05 -0.49
N GLY A 94 8.17 6.75 -1.59
CA GLY A 94 7.18 7.30 -2.52
C GLY A 94 7.13 8.83 -2.58
N TYR A 95 7.78 9.54 -1.66
CA TYR A 95 7.81 11.02 -1.67
C TYR A 95 8.37 11.62 -2.96
N ASP A 96 9.23 10.88 -3.67
CA ASP A 96 9.76 11.25 -4.99
C ASP A 96 8.68 11.35 -6.09
N LYS A 97 7.49 10.77 -5.86
CA LYS A 97 6.35 10.85 -6.79
C LYS A 97 5.46 12.07 -6.57
N LEU A 98 5.65 12.79 -5.46
CA LEU A 98 4.89 14.01 -5.18
C LEU A 98 5.47 15.19 -5.95
N LYS A 99 4.60 15.97 -6.60
CA LYS A 99 5.00 17.19 -7.31
C LYS A 99 5.43 18.32 -6.38
N SER A 100 4.88 18.34 -5.17
CA SER A 100 5.14 19.38 -4.17
C SER A 100 5.86 18.79 -2.97
N PRO A 101 6.87 19.49 -2.42
CA PRO A 101 7.53 19.04 -1.21
C PRO A 101 6.56 19.06 -0.03
N VAL A 102 6.65 18.04 0.82
CA VAL A 102 5.86 17.94 2.06
C VAL A 102 6.72 18.43 3.22
N LYS A 103 6.14 19.25 4.11
CA LYS A 103 6.86 19.80 5.28
C LYS A 103 7.29 18.73 6.27
N GLU A 104 6.47 17.70 6.43
CA GLU A 104 6.71 16.60 7.34
C GLU A 104 6.61 15.28 6.57
N LYS A 105 7.61 14.42 6.74
CA LYS A 105 7.65 13.09 6.17
C LYS A 105 7.36 12.08 7.26
N VAL A 106 6.23 11.41 7.14
CA VAL A 106 5.86 10.24 7.95
C VAL A 106 6.09 8.96 7.16
N ASP A 107 6.30 7.86 7.88
CA ASP A 107 6.61 6.57 7.26
C ASP A 107 5.42 5.93 6.55
N TYR A 108 4.20 6.25 6.99
CA TYR A 108 2.97 5.62 6.53
C TYR A 108 1.87 6.66 6.36
N THR A 109 1.45 6.90 5.13
CA THR A 109 0.34 7.82 4.82
C THR A 109 -0.13 7.61 3.38
N VAL A 110 -1.21 8.27 2.99
CA VAL A 110 -1.70 8.31 1.60
C VAL A 110 -1.87 9.75 1.16
N PHE A 111 -1.41 10.06 -0.06
CA PHE A 111 -1.61 11.35 -0.70
C PHE A 111 -2.51 11.22 -1.92
N LYS A 112 -3.37 12.22 -2.15
CA LYS A 112 -4.10 12.38 -3.41
C LYS A 112 -3.19 13.08 -4.43
N LEU A 113 -3.10 12.52 -5.63
CA LEU A 113 -2.22 13.01 -6.72
C LEU A 113 -2.94 13.94 -7.71
N LYS A 114 -4.26 13.78 -7.87
CA LYS A 114 -5.12 14.48 -8.82
C LYS A 114 -6.48 14.71 -8.19
#